data_AF-A0A662SUH9-F1
#
_entry.id   AF-A0A662SUH9-F1
#
_cell.length_a   1.000
_cell.length_b   1.000
_cell.length_c   1.000
_cell.angle_alpha   90.00
_cell.angle_beta   90.00
_cell.angle_gamma   90.00
#
_symmetry.space_group_name_H-M   'P 1'
#
loop_
_entity.id
_entity.type
_entity.pdbx_description
1 polymer ?
#
loop_
_entity_poly.entity_id
_entity_poly.type
_entity_poly.pdbx_seq_one_letter_code
_entity_poly.pdbx_strand_id
1 'polypeptide(L)'
;LELRRWAERRKLPESWLRYHLWRWVKPPERILRLAGLTGTYPRNKVALRASSSALEVEPYSQDRMLKLARTAGRLRGLELEAGEAKLKLLGDRIEYHGSLEVVLPIASKLAARAMLCPGCSVCTAYCPVGALKPGAPAEASDRCTSCSLCSEVCPILEYPNANVVAVSQQPEALAKRKG
;
A
#
# COMPACT_ATOMS: atom_id res chain seq x y z
N LEU A 1 -18.18 10.75 -4.25
CA LEU A 1 -17.36 9.53 -4.38
C LEU A 1 -15.97 9.79 -3.80
N GLU A 2 -15.42 8.86 -3.01
CA GLU A 2 -14.14 9.05 -2.29
C GLU A 2 -12.96 9.42 -3.21
N LEU A 3 -12.94 8.89 -4.44
CA LEU A 3 -11.94 9.25 -5.45
C LEU A 3 -11.95 10.73 -5.86
N ARG A 4 -13.14 11.34 -5.99
CA ARG A 4 -13.26 12.78 -6.28
C ARG A 4 -12.72 13.62 -5.13
N ARG A 5 -13.14 13.31 -3.89
CA ARG A 5 -12.63 13.97 -2.68
C ARG A 5 -11.12 13.80 -2.51
N TRP A 6 -10.58 12.63 -2.85
CA TRP A 6 -9.14 12.37 -2.83
C TRP A 6 -8.38 13.28 -3.80
N ALA A 7 -8.93 13.49 -5.01
CA ALA A 7 -8.35 14.36 -6.02
C ALA A 7 -8.45 15.84 -5.65
N GLU A 8 -9.61 16.28 -5.13
CA GLU A 8 -9.84 17.64 -4.63
C GLU A 8 -8.85 18.02 -3.53
N ARG A 9 -8.66 17.15 -2.51
CA ARG A 9 -7.67 17.37 -1.44
C ARG A 9 -6.24 17.52 -1.95
N ARG A 10 -5.94 16.94 -3.11
CA ARG A 10 -4.63 17.00 -3.77
C ARG A 10 -4.54 18.09 -4.83
N LYS A 11 -5.60 18.90 -4.99
CA LYS A 11 -5.71 19.97 -6.00
C LYS A 11 -5.43 19.44 -7.42
N LEU A 12 -5.89 18.22 -7.71
CA LEU A 12 -5.72 17.60 -9.03
C LEU A 12 -6.84 18.08 -9.98
N PRO A 13 -6.52 18.34 -11.26
CA PRO A 13 -7.51 18.78 -12.24
C PRO A 13 -8.49 17.66 -12.60
N GLU A 14 -9.68 18.01 -13.10
CA GLU A 14 -10.70 17.02 -13.49
C GLU A 14 -10.20 16.05 -14.57
N SER A 15 -9.32 16.50 -15.46
CA SER A 15 -8.68 15.63 -16.46
C SER A 15 -7.88 14.48 -15.83
N TRP A 16 -7.37 14.64 -14.60
CA TRP A 16 -6.71 13.56 -13.86
C TRP A 16 -7.65 12.38 -13.59
N LEU A 17 -8.91 12.68 -13.25
CA LEU A 17 -9.94 11.68 -13.01
C LEU A 17 -10.46 11.12 -14.34
N ARG A 18 -10.74 12.00 -15.31
CA ARG A 18 -11.23 11.65 -16.65
C ARG A 18 -10.34 10.64 -17.35
N TYR A 19 -9.02 10.82 -17.29
CA TYR A 19 -8.05 9.94 -17.93
C TYR A 19 -7.51 8.85 -17.00
N HIS A 20 -8.15 8.65 -15.84
CA HIS A 20 -7.80 7.62 -14.87
C HIS A 20 -6.32 7.62 -14.41
N LEU A 21 -5.70 8.80 -14.36
CA LEU A 21 -4.28 8.96 -14.03
C LEU A 21 -3.96 8.60 -12.57
N TRP A 22 -4.97 8.57 -11.70
CA TRP A 22 -4.87 8.09 -10.33
C TRP A 22 -4.43 6.62 -10.21
N ARG A 23 -4.49 5.85 -11.30
CA ARG A 23 -3.97 4.47 -11.36
C ARG A 23 -2.44 4.42 -11.42
N TRP A 24 -1.81 5.51 -11.84
CA TRP A 24 -0.37 5.58 -12.05
C TRP A 24 0.28 6.22 -10.84
N VAL A 25 1.35 5.60 -10.32
CA VAL A 25 2.20 6.30 -9.34
C VAL A 25 3.01 7.41 -9.99
N LYS A 26 3.46 7.17 -11.22
CA LYS A 26 4.15 8.16 -12.05
C LYS A 26 3.67 8.02 -13.50
N PRO A 27 2.62 8.76 -13.91
CA PRO A 27 2.23 8.81 -15.31
C PRO A 27 3.40 9.24 -16.21
N PRO A 28 3.61 8.60 -17.38
CA PRO A 28 4.61 9.03 -18.36
C PRO A 28 4.33 10.46 -18.84
N GLU A 29 5.39 11.23 -19.08
CA GLU A 29 5.26 12.63 -19.51
C GLU A 29 4.46 12.79 -20.80
N ARG A 30 4.61 11.85 -21.75
CA ARG A 30 3.81 11.85 -22.98
C ARG A 30 2.31 11.73 -22.70
N ILE A 31 1.91 10.90 -21.74
CA ILE A 31 0.50 10.74 -21.35
C ILE A 31 -0.02 12.03 -20.70
N LEU A 32 0.78 12.66 -19.83
CA LEU A 32 0.44 13.95 -19.24
C LEU A 32 0.26 15.01 -20.34
N ARG A 33 1.19 15.11 -21.29
CA ARG A 33 1.12 16.05 -22.40
C ARG A 33 -0.13 15.83 -23.27
N LEU A 34 -0.44 14.58 -23.63
CA LEU A 34 -1.65 14.23 -24.39
C LEU A 34 -2.94 14.56 -23.61
N ALA A 35 -2.90 14.46 -22.29
CA ALA A 35 -4.00 14.85 -21.41
C ALA A 35 -4.13 16.36 -21.20
N GLY A 36 -3.29 17.19 -21.83
CA GLY A 36 -3.22 18.64 -21.61
C GLY A 36 -2.68 19.02 -20.24
N LEU A 37 -1.92 18.13 -19.60
CA LEU A 37 -1.36 18.27 -18.27
C LEU A 37 0.12 18.62 -18.37
N THR A 38 0.45 19.90 -18.17
CA THR A 38 1.82 20.44 -18.32
C THR A 38 2.48 20.79 -16.99
N GLY A 39 1.85 20.46 -15.86
CA GLY A 39 2.34 20.76 -14.51
C GLY A 39 3.15 19.64 -13.85
N THR A 40 3.57 19.90 -12.61
CA THR A 40 4.11 18.86 -11.72
C THR A 40 2.97 18.21 -10.95
N TYR A 41 2.90 16.88 -10.99
CA TYR A 41 1.88 16.09 -10.29
C TYR A 41 2.53 15.24 -9.18
N PRO A 42 1.77 14.94 -8.10
CA PRO A 42 2.29 14.19 -6.97
C PRO A 42 2.78 12.81 -7.42
N ARG A 43 4.02 12.48 -7.04
CA ARG A 43 4.56 11.12 -7.13
C ARG A 43 4.27 10.41 -5.82
N ASN A 44 3.41 9.39 -5.87
CA ASN A 44 3.00 8.66 -4.69
C ASN A 44 3.96 7.48 -4.45
N LYS A 45 4.89 7.62 -3.50
CA LYS A 45 5.79 6.52 -3.12
C LYS A 45 5.57 6.11 -1.68
N VAL A 46 5.85 4.84 -1.40
CA VAL A 46 6.06 4.32 -0.06
C VAL A 46 7.50 3.82 0.01
N ALA A 47 8.22 4.11 1.08
CA ALA A 47 9.54 3.57 1.35
C ALA A 47 9.44 2.57 2.50
N LEU A 48 10.08 1.42 2.34
CA LEU A 48 10.27 0.41 3.38
C LEU A 48 11.76 0.31 3.67
N ARG A 49 12.17 0.60 4.92
CA ARG A 49 13.55 0.39 5.37
C ARG A 49 13.57 -0.81 6.28
N ALA A 50 14.27 -1.86 5.86
CA ALA A 50 14.37 -3.09 6.62
C ALA A 50 15.55 -3.06 7.61
N SER A 51 15.27 -3.51 8.82
CA SER A 51 16.24 -3.90 9.83
C SER A 51 16.08 -5.40 10.15
N SER A 52 16.77 -5.93 11.15
CA SER A 52 16.75 -7.36 11.47
C SER A 52 15.37 -7.89 11.91
N SER A 53 14.53 -7.05 12.53
CA SER A 53 13.22 -7.45 13.08
C SER A 53 12.09 -6.43 12.84
N ALA A 54 12.35 -5.38 12.06
CA ALA A 54 11.34 -4.37 11.75
C ALA A 54 11.46 -3.81 10.33
N LEU A 55 10.35 -3.29 9.84
CA LEU A 55 10.24 -2.49 8.63
C LEU A 55 9.74 -1.11 9.02
N GLU A 56 10.57 -0.09 8.85
CA GLU A 56 10.12 1.30 8.90
C GLU A 56 9.40 1.63 7.60
N VAL A 57 8.23 2.26 7.68
CA VAL A 57 7.39 2.56 6.52
C VAL A 57 7.18 4.06 6.42
N GLU A 58 7.34 4.64 5.23
CA GLU A 58 7.20 6.08 5.03
C GLU A 58 6.49 6.40 3.69
N PRO A 59 5.36 7.13 3.68
CA PRO A 59 4.60 7.59 4.84
C PRO A 59 3.90 6.42 5.54
N TYR A 60 3.50 6.61 6.80
CA TYR A 60 2.77 5.59 7.56
C TYR A 60 1.52 6.15 8.24
N SER A 61 0.52 5.30 8.38
CA SER A 61 -0.68 5.55 9.18
C SER A 61 -1.25 4.23 9.66
N GLN A 62 -1.24 4.02 10.98
CA GLN A 62 -1.70 2.79 11.59
C GLN A 62 -3.18 2.48 11.27
N ASP A 63 -4.06 3.48 11.34
CA ASP A 63 -5.48 3.35 10.97
C ASP A 63 -5.65 2.81 9.54
N ARG A 64 -4.92 3.41 8.58
CA ARG A 64 -4.98 3.00 7.17
C ARG A 64 -4.47 1.58 6.97
N MET A 65 -3.44 1.17 7.72
CA MET A 65 -2.92 -0.19 7.69
C MET A 65 -3.94 -1.19 8.24
N LEU A 66 -4.52 -0.90 9.41
CA LEU A 66 -5.50 -1.78 10.07
C LEU A 66 -6.76 -1.97 9.24
N LYS A 67 -7.25 -0.93 8.55
CA LYS A 67 -8.38 -1.02 7.60
C LYS A 67 -8.20 -2.10 6.54
N LEU A 68 -6.97 -2.35 6.08
CA LEU A 68 -6.69 -3.34 5.05
C LEU A 68 -5.99 -4.59 5.55
N ALA A 69 -5.53 -4.64 6.80
CA ALA A 69 -4.68 -5.74 7.29
C ALA A 69 -5.34 -7.11 7.17
N ARG A 70 -6.67 -7.21 7.36
CA ARG A 70 -7.43 -8.47 7.14
C ARG A 70 -7.32 -9.01 5.71
N THR A 71 -7.04 -8.17 4.72
CA THR A 71 -6.85 -8.61 3.34
C THR A 71 -5.52 -9.32 3.10
N ALA A 72 -4.56 -9.16 4.02
CA ALA A 72 -3.25 -9.79 3.98
C ALA A 72 -3.17 -11.05 4.85
N GLY A 73 -4.11 -11.25 5.78
CA GLY A 73 -4.11 -12.39 6.71
C GLY A 73 -5.08 -12.21 7.88
N ARG A 74 -4.95 -13.06 8.89
CA ARG A 74 -5.77 -13.02 10.11
C ARG A 74 -5.28 -11.91 11.03
N LEU A 75 -6.14 -10.93 11.32
CA LEU A 75 -5.86 -9.81 12.21
C LEU A 75 -6.50 -10.00 13.60
N ARG A 76 -5.70 -9.82 14.66
CA ARG A 76 -6.12 -9.75 16.07
C ARG A 76 -5.46 -8.55 16.74
N GLY A 77 -6.25 -7.51 17.05
CA GLY A 77 -5.69 -6.24 17.53
C GLY A 77 -4.73 -5.63 16.50
N LEU A 78 -3.44 -5.59 16.82
CA LEU A 78 -2.37 -5.10 15.95
C LEU A 78 -1.55 -6.24 15.29
N GLU A 79 -1.86 -7.49 15.63
CA GLU A 79 -1.12 -8.67 15.19
C GLU A 79 -1.76 -9.26 13.93
N LEU A 80 -0.94 -9.46 12.91
CA LEU A 80 -1.31 -10.00 11.62
C LEU A 80 -0.55 -11.31 11.38
N GLU A 81 -1.30 -12.40 11.25
CA GLU A 81 -0.81 -13.72 10.85
C GLU A 81 -1.11 -13.93 9.36
N ALA A 82 -0.07 -14.06 8.54
CA ALA A 82 -0.19 -14.21 7.09
C ALA A 82 0.70 -15.39 6.63
N GLY A 83 0.11 -16.59 6.61
CA GLY A 83 0.87 -17.83 6.42
C GLY A 83 1.86 -18.02 7.57
N GLU A 84 3.15 -18.13 7.24
CA GLU A 84 4.24 -18.26 8.22
C GLU A 84 4.71 -16.91 8.79
N ALA A 85 4.34 -15.79 8.15
CA ALA A 85 4.74 -14.47 8.62
C ALA A 85 3.84 -14.00 9.78
N LYS A 86 4.48 -13.49 10.83
CA LYS A 86 3.81 -12.78 11.93
C LYS A 86 4.29 -11.34 11.95
N LEU A 87 3.37 -10.41 11.80
CA LEU A 87 3.63 -8.98 11.77
C LEU A 87 2.87 -8.28 12.89
N LYS A 88 3.46 -7.23 13.46
CA LYS A 88 2.81 -6.33 14.42
C LYS A 88 2.84 -4.92 13.86
N LEU A 89 1.65 -4.36 13.62
CA LEU A 89 1.47 -3.06 12.97
C LEU A 89 1.50 -1.95 14.03
N LEU A 90 2.67 -1.35 14.25
CA LEU A 90 2.91 -0.33 15.27
C LEU A 90 2.85 1.08 14.66
N GLY A 91 2.73 2.12 15.49
CA GLY A 91 2.39 3.49 15.07
C GLY A 91 3.25 4.12 13.96
N ASP A 92 4.47 3.63 13.75
CA ASP A 92 5.44 4.13 12.75
C ASP A 92 6.20 3.01 12.00
N ARG A 93 5.98 1.73 12.35
CA ARG A 93 6.78 0.60 11.89
C ARG A 93 5.99 -0.71 11.88
N ILE A 94 6.53 -1.71 11.23
CA ILE A 94 6.03 -3.08 11.27
C ILE A 94 7.10 -3.96 11.91
N GLU A 95 6.87 -4.46 13.10
CA GLU A 95 7.72 -5.53 13.66
C GLU A 95 7.33 -6.85 13.02
N TYR A 96 8.30 -7.74 12.82
CA TYR A 96 8.03 -9.04 12.24
C TYR A 96 8.87 -10.15 12.87
N HIS A 97 8.35 -11.37 12.78
CA HIS A 97 9.09 -12.59 13.06
C HIS A 97 9.11 -13.46 11.81
N GLY A 98 10.26 -14.12 11.57
CA GLY A 98 10.49 -14.96 10.39
C GLY A 98 11.43 -14.31 9.37
N SER A 99 11.49 -14.89 8.18
CA SER A 99 12.37 -14.39 7.10
C SER A 99 11.84 -13.10 6.50
N LEU A 100 12.74 -12.13 6.29
CA LEU A 100 12.44 -10.89 5.57
C LEU A 100 11.91 -11.17 4.16
N GLU A 101 12.36 -12.24 3.50
CA GLU A 101 11.90 -12.65 2.17
C GLU A 101 10.40 -12.93 2.13
N VAL A 102 9.84 -13.50 3.21
CA VAL A 102 8.42 -13.83 3.32
C VAL A 102 7.62 -12.58 3.74
N VAL A 103 8.16 -11.80 4.68
CA VAL A 103 7.47 -10.64 5.26
C VAL A 103 7.40 -9.47 4.28
N LEU A 104 8.47 -9.22 3.53
CA LEU A 104 8.62 -8.02 2.71
C LEU A 104 7.53 -7.91 1.63
N PRO A 105 7.17 -8.95 0.86
CA PRO A 105 6.08 -8.87 -0.11
C PRO A 105 4.72 -8.55 0.53
N ILE A 106 4.45 -9.11 1.71
CA ILE A 106 3.20 -8.91 2.46
C ILE A 106 3.12 -7.46 2.94
N ALA A 107 4.16 -6.99 3.63
CA ALA A 107 4.26 -5.64 4.15
C ALA A 107 4.24 -4.59 3.04
N SER A 108 4.97 -4.82 1.94
CA SER A 108 5.04 -3.92 0.79
C SER A 108 3.67 -3.74 0.14
N LYS A 109 2.96 -4.85 -0.15
CA LYS A 109 1.61 -4.80 -0.73
C LYS A 109 0.62 -4.12 0.19
N LEU A 110 0.65 -4.44 1.49
CA LEU A 110 -0.22 -3.83 2.48
C LEU A 110 0.03 -2.32 2.60
N ALA A 111 1.29 -1.91 2.74
CA ALA A 111 1.68 -0.51 2.85
C ALA A 111 1.34 0.30 1.60
N ALA A 112 1.62 -0.25 0.40
CA ALA A 112 1.26 0.40 -0.86
C ALA A 112 -0.25 0.63 -0.97
N ARG A 113 -1.06 -0.40 -0.70
CA ARG A 113 -2.53 -0.26 -0.72
C ARG A 113 -3.02 0.69 0.37
N ALA A 114 -2.48 0.62 1.58
CA ALA A 114 -2.90 1.46 2.69
C ALA A 114 -2.57 2.93 2.43
N MET A 115 -1.37 3.26 1.97
CA MET A 115 -0.92 4.66 1.83
C MET A 115 -1.33 5.29 0.52
N LEU A 116 -1.36 4.52 -0.57
CA LEU A 116 -1.55 5.07 -1.92
C LEU A 116 -2.99 4.91 -2.44
N CYS A 117 -3.89 4.24 -1.71
CA CYS A 117 -5.27 4.05 -2.17
C CYS A 117 -5.98 5.39 -2.42
N PRO A 118 -6.49 5.61 -3.65
CA PRO A 118 -7.20 6.82 -4.01
C PRO A 118 -8.72 6.70 -3.78
N GLY A 119 -9.21 5.56 -3.26
CA GLY A 119 -10.64 5.33 -3.05
C GLY A 119 -11.43 4.99 -4.31
N CYS A 120 -10.82 4.28 -5.26
CA CYS A 120 -11.44 3.88 -6.52
C CYS A 120 -12.51 2.78 -6.40
N SER A 121 -12.57 2.08 -5.27
CA SER A 121 -13.55 1.03 -4.97
C SER A 121 -13.53 -0.20 -5.90
N VAL A 122 -12.51 -0.39 -6.74
CA VAL A 122 -12.32 -1.60 -7.55
C VAL A 122 -12.31 -2.85 -6.67
N CYS A 123 -11.58 -2.81 -5.55
CA CYS A 123 -11.51 -3.92 -4.61
C CYS A 123 -12.87 -4.28 -3.98
N THR A 124 -13.75 -3.30 -3.76
CA THR A 124 -15.11 -3.55 -3.26
C THR A 124 -15.94 -4.28 -4.31
N ALA A 125 -15.87 -3.87 -5.57
CA ALA A 125 -16.64 -4.48 -6.66
C ALA A 125 -16.24 -5.94 -6.91
N TYR A 126 -14.95 -6.28 -6.74
CA TYR A 126 -14.43 -7.63 -6.95
C TYR A 126 -14.49 -8.53 -5.71
N CYS A 127 -14.91 -8.03 -4.54
CA CYS A 127 -14.92 -8.85 -3.33
C CYS A 127 -16.09 -9.86 -3.37
N PRO A 128 -15.84 -11.19 -3.45
CA PRO A 128 -16.90 -12.17 -3.64
C PRO A 128 -17.81 -12.32 -2.40
N VAL A 129 -17.31 -11.95 -1.23
CA VAL A 129 -18.01 -12.02 0.06
C VAL A 129 -18.47 -10.64 0.55
N GLY A 130 -18.28 -9.58 -0.25
CA GLY A 130 -18.69 -8.22 0.11
C GLY A 130 -18.02 -7.66 1.37
N ALA A 131 -16.83 -8.14 1.74
CA ALA A 131 -16.17 -7.78 2.99
C ALA A 131 -15.50 -6.39 3.00
N LEU A 132 -15.46 -5.68 1.86
CA LEU A 132 -14.74 -4.41 1.72
C LEU A 132 -15.69 -3.22 1.58
N LYS A 133 -15.71 -2.35 2.59
CA LYS A 133 -16.41 -1.07 2.53
C LYS A 133 -15.60 -0.04 1.72
N PRO A 134 -16.21 0.70 0.79
CA PRO A 134 -15.55 1.79 0.06
C PRO A 134 -14.93 2.84 0.99
N GLY A 135 -13.74 3.32 0.64
CA GLY A 135 -12.97 4.28 1.42
C GLY A 135 -11.61 4.59 0.77
N ALA A 136 -10.83 5.50 1.34
CA ALA A 136 -9.45 5.77 0.94
C ALA A 136 -8.49 5.64 2.16
N PRO A 137 -8.09 4.41 2.56
CA PRO A 137 -8.32 3.14 1.89
C PRO A 137 -9.70 2.53 2.20
N ALA A 138 -10.06 1.50 1.43
CA ALA A 138 -11.21 0.64 1.76
C ALA A 138 -10.97 -0.08 3.09
N GLU A 139 -12.06 -0.48 3.75
CA GLU A 139 -12.02 -1.10 5.08
C GLU A 139 -12.58 -2.53 5.01
N ALA A 140 -11.78 -3.49 5.47
CA ALA A 140 -12.12 -4.91 5.50
C ALA A 140 -12.81 -5.28 6.82
N SER A 141 -14.03 -5.82 6.70
CA SER A 141 -14.77 -6.40 7.82
C SER A 141 -14.22 -7.77 8.24
N ASP A 142 -14.75 -8.31 9.33
CA ASP A 142 -14.57 -9.68 9.80
C ASP A 142 -14.97 -10.77 8.78
N ARG A 143 -15.87 -10.48 7.83
CA ARG A 143 -16.21 -11.38 6.72
C ARG A 143 -15.07 -11.65 5.73
N CYS A 144 -13.95 -10.93 5.84
CA CYS A 144 -12.82 -11.10 4.93
C CYS A 144 -12.16 -12.48 5.12
N THR A 145 -12.02 -13.23 4.03
CA THR A 145 -11.37 -14.55 4.01
C THR A 145 -9.88 -14.49 3.62
N SER A 146 -9.31 -13.29 3.51
CA SER A 146 -7.92 -13.06 3.10
C SER A 146 -7.53 -13.72 1.75
N CYS A 147 -8.50 -13.90 0.83
CA CYS A 147 -8.28 -14.56 -0.47
C CYS A 147 -7.42 -13.78 -1.48
N SER A 148 -6.95 -12.59 -1.13
CA SER A 148 -6.05 -11.74 -1.94
C SER A 148 -6.55 -11.23 -3.30
N LEU A 149 -7.71 -11.66 -3.81
CA LEU A 149 -8.28 -11.16 -5.08
C LEU A 149 -8.35 -9.62 -5.14
N CYS A 150 -8.69 -8.98 -4.03
CA CYS A 150 -8.76 -7.52 -3.93
C CYS A 150 -7.41 -6.79 -4.05
N SER A 151 -6.30 -7.51 -3.82
CA SER A 151 -4.93 -7.04 -4.03
C SER A 151 -4.52 -7.26 -5.49
N GLU A 152 -4.90 -8.39 -6.09
CA GLU A 152 -4.61 -8.71 -7.50
C GLU A 152 -5.19 -7.65 -8.44
N VAL A 153 -6.47 -7.29 -8.25
CA VAL A 153 -7.15 -6.28 -9.08
C VAL A 153 -6.82 -4.83 -8.69
N CYS A 154 -5.92 -4.62 -7.73
CA CYS A 154 -5.64 -3.28 -7.22
C CYS A 154 -4.72 -2.54 -8.20
N PRO A 155 -5.16 -1.43 -8.82
CA PRO A 155 -4.33 -0.73 -9.81
C PRO A 155 -3.06 -0.12 -9.21
N ILE A 156 -3.01 0.04 -7.89
CA ILE A 156 -1.79 0.45 -7.18
C ILE A 156 -0.71 -0.63 -7.26
N LEU A 157 -1.08 -1.91 -7.32
CA LEU A 157 -0.17 -3.05 -7.34
C LEU A 157 0.14 -3.59 -8.76
N GLU A 158 -0.75 -3.40 -9.74
CA GLU A 158 -0.74 -4.14 -11.02
C GLU A 158 -0.16 -3.38 -12.23
N TYR A 159 -0.07 -2.05 -12.20
CA TYR A 159 0.42 -1.21 -13.33
C TYR A 159 1.95 -0.95 -13.23
N PRO A 160 2.69 -0.23 -14.12
CA PRO A 160 4.18 -0.22 -14.16
C PRO A 160 4.81 0.54 -12.99
N ASN A 161 4.55 0.01 -11.81
CA ASN A 161 4.74 0.52 -10.47
C ASN A 161 5.88 -0.27 -9.80
N ALA A 162 6.83 -0.77 -10.60
CA ALA A 162 7.98 -1.54 -10.11
C ALA A 162 8.77 -0.84 -8.98
N ASN A 163 8.59 0.47 -8.81
CA ASN A 163 9.29 1.31 -7.82
C ASN A 163 8.33 2.10 -6.90
N VAL A 164 7.08 1.67 -6.72
CA VAL A 164 6.15 2.39 -5.80
C VAL A 164 6.46 2.13 -4.35
N VAL A 165 7.07 0.97 -4.10
CA VAL A 165 7.74 0.64 -2.86
C VAL A 165 9.23 0.69 -3.11
N ALA A 166 9.91 1.65 -2.49
CA ALA A 166 11.37 1.66 -2.44
C ALA A 166 11.81 0.85 -1.22
N VAL A 167 12.56 -0.23 -1.42
CA VAL A 167 13.11 -1.04 -0.33
C VAL A 167 14.59 -0.72 -0.17
N SER A 168 15.01 -0.44 1.06
CA SER A 168 16.43 -0.41 1.42
C SER A 168 16.68 -1.23 2.68
N GLN A 169 17.86 -1.84 2.78
CA GLN A 169 18.30 -2.51 3.99
C GLN A 169 19.32 -1.60 4.69
N GLN A 170 19.21 -1.44 6.01
CA GLN A 170 20.31 -0.86 6.77
C GLN A 170 21.50 -1.81 6.70
N PRO A 171 22.73 -1.31 6.48
CA PRO A 171 23.91 -2.16 6.63
C PRO A 171 23.92 -2.69 8.07
N GLU A 172 23.98 -4.01 8.22
CA GLU A 172 24.26 -4.64 9.50
C GLU A 172 25.50 -3.95 10.04
N ALA A 173 25.39 -3.32 11.22
CA ALA A 173 26.57 -2.81 11.89
C ALA A 173 27.52 -3.99 12.03
N LEU A 174 28.63 -3.97 11.28
CA LEU A 174 29.68 -4.97 11.36
C LEU A 174 29.97 -5.15 12.84
N ALA A 175 29.52 -6.27 13.41
CA ALA A 175 29.92 -6.67 14.73
C ALA A 175 31.43 -6.89 14.63
N LYS A 176 32.20 -5.85 14.96
CA LYS A 176 33.62 -5.93 15.21
C LYS A 176 33.80 -6.82 16.44
N ARG A 177 33.68 -8.13 16.24
CA ARG A 177 34.44 -9.12 17.01
C ARG A 177 35.86 -9.08 16.44
N LYS A 178 36.62 -8.07 16.84
CA LYS A 178 38.07 -8.20 16.88
C LYS A 178 38.38 -8.86 18.22
N GLY A 179 38.80 -10.13 18.15
CA GLY A 179 39.68 -10.69 19.16
C GLY A 179 41.06 -10.07 19.07
#